data_AF-A0AAQ0EUB1-F1
#
_entry.id   AF-A0AAQ0EUB1-F1
#
_cell.length_a   1.000
_cell.length_b   1.000
_cell.length_c   1.000
_cell.angle_alpha   90.00
_cell.angle_beta   90.00
_cell.angle_gamma   90.00
#
_symmetry.space_group_name_H-M   'P 1'
#
loop_
_entity.id
_entity.type
_entity.pdbx_description
1 polymer ?
#
loop_
_entity_poly.entity_id
_entity_poly.type
_entity_poly.pdbx_seq_one_letter_code
_entity_poly.pdbx_strand_id
1 'polypeptide(L)'
;MKNNVIETYRRRILKAALLRHQRKTGSNCLVIKLNKGGINTVELTEILLDGLLRKFERLAISDYGNVEGVKAIKGIYSSAVDVNGSGEFLTDSGKELIDELISELVEFVKKQKVEAPKTEGHEMGGSDGTYSDTNS
;
A
#
# COMPACT_ATOMS: atom_id res chain seq x y z
N MET A 1 29.92 1.13 12.93
CA MET A 1 28.53 0.78 12.56
C MET A 1 27.76 2.07 12.35
N LYS A 2 27.17 2.31 11.17
CA LYS A 2 26.26 3.44 10.97
C LYS A 2 24.97 3.12 11.72
N ASN A 3 24.82 3.64 12.94
CA ASN A 3 23.58 3.54 13.71
C ASN A 3 22.52 4.42 13.04
N ASN A 4 21.82 3.88 12.04
CA ASN A 4 20.72 4.58 11.41
C ASN A 4 19.48 4.45 12.31
N VAL A 5 19.35 5.38 13.26
CA VAL A 5 18.23 5.44 14.22
C VAL A 5 16.87 5.29 13.53
N ILE A 6 16.70 5.91 12.34
CA ILE A 6 15.48 5.80 11.55
C ILE A 6 15.21 4.34 11.16
N GLU A 7 16.22 3.63 10.66
CA GLU A 7 16.10 2.23 10.27
C GLU A 7 15.77 1.32 11.46
N THR A 8 16.37 1.59 12.63
CA THR A 8 16.05 0.87 13.87
C THR A 8 14.57 1.04 14.22
N TYR A 9 14.07 2.28 14.30
CA TYR A 9 12.67 2.51 14.62
C TYR A 9 11.73 1.99 13.54
N ARG A 10 12.09 2.10 12.27
CA ARG A 10 11.31 1.54 11.18
C ARG A 10 11.08 0.04 11.39
N ARG A 11 12.14 -0.73 11.68
CA ARG A 11 12.01 -2.17 11.98
C ARG A 11 11.12 -2.46 13.18
N ARG A 12 11.16 -1.64 14.22
CA ARG A 12 10.30 -1.76 15.42
C ARG A 12 8.83 -1.50 15.08
N ILE A 13 8.57 -0.41 14.35
CA ILE A 13 7.23 -0.03 13.86
C ILE A 13 6.65 -1.15 12.99
N LEU A 14 7.42 -1.70 12.04
CA LEU A 14 6.98 -2.77 11.15
C LEU A 14 6.49 -3.99 11.91
N LYS A 15 7.28 -4.48 12.88
CA LYS A 15 6.92 -5.64 13.70
C LYS A 15 5.67 -5.37 14.54
N ALA A 16 5.61 -4.21 15.18
CA ALA A 16 4.46 -3.83 16.00
C ALA A 16 3.18 -3.68 15.16
N ALA A 17 3.29 -3.15 13.94
CA ALA A 17 2.17 -2.99 13.02
C ALA A 17 1.60 -4.33 12.55
N LEU A 18 2.45 -5.25 12.09
CA LEU A 18 2.03 -6.59 11.67
C LEU A 18 1.39 -7.36 12.83
N LEU A 19 2.02 -7.33 14.01
CA LEU A 19 1.49 -8.00 15.19
C LEU A 19 0.13 -7.41 15.63
N ARG A 20 -0.03 -6.08 15.59
CA ARG A 20 -1.31 -5.41 15.86
C ARG A 20 -2.39 -5.88 14.87
N HIS A 21 -2.09 -5.87 13.57
CA HIS A 21 -3.05 -6.22 12.54
C HIS A 21 -3.47 -7.69 12.62
N GLN A 22 -2.51 -8.60 12.80
CA GLN A 22 -2.75 -10.03 13.03
C GLN A 22 -3.64 -10.27 14.25
N ARG A 23 -3.37 -9.59 15.37
CA ARG A 23 -4.20 -9.69 16.59
C ARG A 23 -5.62 -9.16 16.40
N LYS A 24 -5.79 -8.10 15.61
CA LYS A 24 -7.10 -7.46 15.37
C LYS A 24 -7.97 -8.23 14.39
N THR A 25 -7.38 -8.84 13.36
CA THR A 25 -8.12 -9.41 12.23
C THR A 25 -7.97 -10.92 12.06
N GLY A 26 -7.03 -11.53 12.78
CA GLY A 26 -6.71 -12.96 12.63
C GLY A 26 -5.86 -13.29 11.39
N SER A 27 -5.48 -12.30 10.57
CA SER A 27 -4.59 -12.50 9.42
C SER A 27 -3.73 -11.26 9.14
N ASN A 28 -2.74 -11.39 8.26
CA ASN A 28 -2.01 -10.25 7.72
C ASN A 28 -2.66 -9.69 6.44
N CYS A 29 -3.83 -10.19 6.04
CA CYS A 29 -4.49 -9.79 4.81
C CYS A 29 -5.39 -8.56 5.03
N LEU A 30 -5.32 -7.62 4.09
CA LEU A 30 -6.28 -6.54 3.90
C LEU A 30 -7.27 -6.94 2.82
N VAL A 31 -8.55 -7.01 3.19
CA VAL A 31 -9.65 -7.23 2.25
C VAL A 31 -10.20 -5.88 1.80
N ILE A 32 -10.00 -5.56 0.53
CA ILE A 32 -10.35 -4.28 -0.08
C ILE A 32 -11.56 -4.47 -0.99
N LYS A 33 -12.67 -3.81 -0.66
CA LYS A 33 -13.84 -3.71 -1.54
C LYS A 33 -13.58 -2.66 -2.62
N LEU A 34 -13.72 -3.06 -3.87
CA LEU A 34 -13.56 -2.20 -5.04
C LEU A 34 -14.90 -1.55 -5.41
N ASN A 35 -14.84 -0.40 -6.10
CA ASN A 35 -16.02 0.41 -6.45
C ASN A 35 -17.04 -0.33 -7.33
N LYS A 36 -16.61 -1.34 -8.10
CA LYS A 36 -17.47 -2.16 -8.98
C LYS A 36 -17.91 -3.48 -8.35
N GLY A 37 -17.88 -3.59 -7.02
CA GLY A 37 -18.30 -4.80 -6.29
C GLY A 37 -17.28 -5.93 -6.25
N GLY A 38 -16.12 -5.78 -6.90
CA GLY A 38 -15.01 -6.74 -6.80
C GLY A 38 -14.33 -6.69 -5.43
N ILE A 39 -13.70 -7.80 -5.03
CA ILE A 39 -12.86 -7.88 -3.83
C ILE A 39 -11.41 -8.04 -4.30
N ASN A 40 -10.51 -7.28 -3.67
CA ASN A 40 -9.07 -7.49 -3.80
C ASN A 40 -8.49 -7.79 -2.43
N THR A 41 -7.52 -8.68 -2.35
CA THR A 41 -6.81 -8.99 -1.10
C THR A 41 -5.36 -8.62 -1.26
N VAL A 42 -4.83 -7.86 -0.29
CA VAL A 42 -3.41 -7.48 -0.24
C VAL A 42 -2.83 -8.01 1.07
N GLU A 43 -1.74 -8.77 0.99
CA GLU A 43 -1.04 -9.22 2.19
C GLU A 43 -0.12 -8.11 2.72
N LEU A 44 -0.28 -7.76 3.99
CA LEU A 44 0.65 -6.89 4.70
C LEU A 44 1.92 -7.69 5.03
N THR A 45 3.00 -7.33 4.36
CA THR A 45 4.33 -7.89 4.60
C THR A 45 5.26 -6.83 5.15
N GLU A 46 6.37 -7.24 5.76
CA GLU A 46 7.42 -6.31 6.19
C GLU A 46 7.94 -5.49 5.02
N ILE A 47 8.08 -6.09 3.84
CA ILE A 47 8.57 -5.42 2.61
C ILE A 47 7.58 -4.34 2.16
N LEU A 48 6.28 -4.65 2.14
CA LEU A 48 5.24 -3.70 1.73
C LEU A 48 5.21 -2.50 2.67
N LEU A 49 5.17 -2.75 3.99
CA LEU A 49 5.13 -1.69 4.98
C LEU A 49 6.45 -0.89 5.03
N ASP A 50 7.61 -1.51 4.83
CA ASP A 50 8.91 -0.82 4.71
C ASP A 50 8.91 0.12 3.50
N GLY A 51 8.32 -0.32 2.38
CA GLY A 51 8.13 0.50 1.19
C GLY A 51 7.26 1.74 1.46
N LEU A 52 6.15 1.59 2.19
CA LEU A 52 5.28 2.71 2.57
C LEU A 52 6.00 3.70 3.50
N LEU A 53 6.72 3.20 4.51
CA LEU A 53 7.50 4.02 5.43
C LEU A 53 8.62 4.78 4.70
N ARG A 54 9.34 4.13 3.78
CA ARG A 54 10.37 4.81 2.95
C ARG A 54 9.78 5.86 2.03
N LYS A 55 8.59 5.63 1.49
CA LYS A 55 7.88 6.65 0.70
C LYS A 55 7.55 7.86 1.57
N PHE A 56 7.04 7.65 2.77
CA PHE A 56 6.81 8.70 3.76
C PHE A 56 8.09 9.47 4.10
N GLU A 57 9.20 8.77 4.37
CA GLU A 57 10.50 9.39 4.64
C GLU A 57 10.96 10.29 3.48
N ARG A 58 10.81 9.82 2.24
CA ARG A 58 11.16 10.59 1.05
C ARG A 58 10.30 11.84 0.90
N LEU A 59 8.99 11.75 1.18
CA LEU A 59 8.09 12.90 1.13
C LEU A 59 8.47 13.94 2.19
N ALA A 60 8.71 13.51 3.45
CA ALA A 60 9.14 14.41 4.51
C ALA A 60 10.47 15.11 4.18
N ILE A 61 11.44 14.41 3.57
CA ILE A 61 12.69 15.02 3.11
C ILE A 61 12.46 16.00 1.94
N SER A 62 11.52 15.70 1.04
CA SER A 62 11.16 16.58 -0.06
C SER A 62 10.51 17.88 0.44
N ASP A 63 9.66 17.79 1.45
CA ASP A 63 8.87 18.93 1.93
C ASP A 63 9.65 19.84 2.89
N TYR A 64 10.47 19.26 3.77
CA TYR A 64 11.20 20.00 4.81
C TYR A 64 12.70 20.16 4.51
N GLY A 65 13.20 19.56 3.43
CA GLY A 65 14.63 19.44 3.16
C GLY A 65 15.31 18.35 4.01
N ASN A 66 16.55 18.02 3.65
CA ASN A 66 17.26 16.87 4.25
C ASN A 66 17.41 16.96 5.78
N VAL A 67 17.88 18.09 6.31
CA VAL A 67 18.20 18.22 7.74
C VAL A 67 16.92 18.18 8.60
N GLU A 68 15.95 19.04 8.29
CA GLU A 68 14.70 19.11 9.07
C GLU A 68 13.79 17.91 8.81
N GLY A 69 13.75 17.38 7.59
CA GLY A 69 13.03 16.15 7.26
C GLY A 69 13.54 14.95 8.06
N VAL A 70 14.86 14.73 8.10
CA VAL A 70 15.47 13.66 8.92
C VAL A 70 15.16 13.84 10.41
N LYS A 71 15.15 15.07 10.91
CA LYS A 71 14.82 15.38 12.31
C LYS A 71 13.34 15.09 12.61
N ALA A 72 12.43 15.49 11.74
CA ALA A 72 11.00 15.23 11.87
C ALA A 72 10.71 13.73 11.85
N ILE A 73 11.28 12.98 10.90
CA ILE A 73 11.14 11.52 10.82
C ILE A 73 11.59 10.85 12.11
N LYS A 74 12.75 11.24 12.66
CA LYS A 74 13.24 10.69 13.94
C LYS A 74 12.25 10.95 15.08
N GLY A 75 11.71 12.16 15.17
CA GLY A 75 10.71 12.50 16.20
C GLY A 75 9.46 11.63 16.09
N ILE A 76 8.88 11.54 14.89
CA ILE A 76 7.69 10.73 14.61
C ILE A 76 7.97 9.26 14.94
N TYR A 77 9.05 8.70 14.41
CA TYR A 77 9.37 7.29 14.58
C TYR A 77 9.71 6.92 16.03
N SER A 78 10.39 7.81 16.75
CA SER A 78 10.72 7.57 18.15
C SER A 78 9.49 7.57 19.07
N SER A 79 8.44 8.32 18.70
CA SER A 79 7.18 8.37 19.44
C SER A 79 6.15 7.33 18.99
N ALA A 80 6.36 6.66 17.84
CA ALA A 80 5.42 5.71 17.26
C ALA A 80 5.42 4.33 17.94
N VAL A 81 6.47 3.99 18.69
CA VAL A 81 6.61 2.69 19.36
C VAL A 81 7.04 2.86 20.80
N ASP A 82 6.47 2.03 21.66
CA ASP A 82 6.84 1.95 23.08
C ASP A 82 6.88 0.47 23.52
N VAL A 83 7.35 0.21 24.74
CA VAL A 83 7.55 -1.13 25.30
C VAL A 83 6.69 -1.30 26.53
N ASN A 84 5.98 -2.43 26.62
CA ASN A 84 5.29 -2.85 27.83
C ASN A 84 5.74 -4.26 28.25
N GLY A 85 5.12 -4.81 29.31
CA GLY A 85 5.43 -6.15 29.81
C GLY A 85 5.21 -7.30 28.83
N SER A 86 4.65 -7.04 27.63
CA SER A 86 4.43 -8.01 26.56
C SER A 86 5.24 -7.70 25.29
N GLY A 87 6.18 -6.75 25.35
CA GLY A 87 7.05 -6.37 24.24
C GLY A 87 6.71 -5.01 23.63
N GLU A 88 7.18 -4.80 22.39
CA GLU A 88 6.98 -3.54 21.67
C GLU A 88 5.56 -3.44 21.10
N PHE A 89 4.98 -2.24 21.18
CA PHE A 89 3.65 -1.95 20.65
C PHE A 89 3.61 -0.57 19.98
N LEU A 90 2.65 -0.38 19.07
CA LEU A 90 2.39 0.95 18.49
C LEU A 90 1.69 1.82 19.53
N THR A 91 2.24 3.01 19.77
CA THR A 91 1.55 4.10 20.49
C THR A 91 0.37 4.61 19.66
N ASP A 92 -0.40 5.55 20.18
CA ASP A 92 -1.51 6.12 19.41
C ASP A 92 -1.03 6.84 18.14
N SER A 93 0.07 7.60 18.22
CA SER A 93 0.69 8.21 17.04
C SER A 93 1.23 7.16 16.06
N GLY A 94 1.75 6.03 16.56
CA GLY A 94 2.18 4.92 15.71
C GLY A 94 1.02 4.23 14.99
N LYS A 95 -0.14 4.10 15.65
CA LYS A 95 -1.35 3.56 15.02
C LYS A 95 -1.84 4.50 13.93
N GLU A 96 -1.90 5.80 14.21
CA GLU A 96 -2.30 6.83 13.24
C GLU A 96 -1.40 6.79 11.99
N LEU A 97 -0.07 6.82 12.18
CA LEU A 97 0.89 6.71 11.08
C LEU A 97 0.63 5.48 10.19
N ILE A 98 0.44 4.31 10.80
CA ILE A 98 0.22 3.07 10.03
C ILE A 98 -1.15 3.05 9.36
N ASP A 99 -2.20 3.49 10.05
CA ASP A 99 -3.56 3.50 9.52
C ASP A 99 -3.68 4.51 8.34
N GLU A 100 -2.97 5.64 8.38
CA GLU A 100 -2.83 6.57 7.24
C GLU A 100 -2.11 5.95 6.04
N LEU A 101 -0.96 5.30 6.26
CA LEU A 101 -0.21 4.62 5.19
C LEU A 101 -1.01 3.49 4.54
N ILE A 102 -1.74 2.71 5.33
CA ILE A 102 -2.64 1.67 4.83
C ILE A 102 -3.80 2.29 4.05
N SER A 103 -4.38 3.39 4.52
CA SER A 103 -5.45 4.09 3.80
C SER A 103 -4.98 4.58 2.43
N GLU A 104 -3.76 5.13 2.35
CA GLU A 104 -3.16 5.52 1.07
C GLU A 104 -2.98 4.32 0.13
N LEU A 105 -2.48 3.19 0.64
CA LEU A 105 -2.36 1.95 -0.13
C LEU A 105 -3.71 1.47 -0.66
N VAL A 106 -4.76 1.50 0.16
CA VAL A 106 -6.12 1.11 -0.23
C VAL A 106 -6.64 1.99 -1.37
N GLU A 107 -6.47 3.30 -1.26
CA GLU A 107 -6.90 4.23 -2.31
C GLU A 107 -6.10 4.06 -3.61
N PHE A 108 -4.80 3.78 -3.51
CA PHE A 108 -3.98 3.44 -4.68
C PHE A 108 -4.49 2.17 -5.40
N VAL A 109 -4.77 1.11 -4.64
CA VAL A 109 -5.28 -0.17 -5.18
C VAL A 109 -6.64 0.01 -5.84
N LYS A 110 -7.52 0.84 -5.27
CA LYS A 110 -8.82 1.16 -5.88
C LYS A 110 -8.68 1.90 -7.20
N LYS A 111 -7.72 2.83 -7.31
CA LYS A 111 -7.50 3.64 -8.53
C LYS A 111 -6.90 2.83 -9.68
N GLN A 112 -5.93 1.96 -9.40
CA GLN A 112 -5.24 1.12 -10.40
C GLN A 112 -6.19 0.26 -11.26
N LYS A 113 -7.34 -0.18 -10.72
CA LYS A 113 -8.30 -1.03 -11.45
C LYS A 113 -9.41 -0.25 -12.18
N VAL A 114 -9.41 1.09 -12.10
CA VAL A 114 -10.32 1.94 -12.90
C VAL A 114 -9.77 2.15 -14.31
N GLU A 115 -8.46 1.99 -14.53
CA GLU A 115 -7.75 2.25 -15.79
C GLU A 115 -7.47 0.98 -16.63
N ALA A 116 -8.36 -0.02 -16.60
CA ALA A 116 -8.26 -1.09 -17.61
C ALA A 116 -8.51 -0.47 -19.01
N PRO A 117 -7.68 -0.78 -20.02
CA PRO A 117 -7.69 -0.09 -21.31
C PRO A 117 -9.06 -0.27 -21.97
N LYS A 118 -9.58 0.80 -22.58
CA LYS A 118 -10.66 0.68 -23.56
C LYS A 118 -10.11 -0.21 -24.67
N THR A 119 -10.51 -1.47 -24.70
CA THR A 119 -10.45 -2.26 -25.93
C THR A 119 -11.38 -1.55 -26.90
N GLU A 120 -10.79 -0.74 -27.79
CA GLU A 120 -11.45 -0.30 -29.00
C GLU A 120 -11.79 -1.56 -29.79
N GLY A 121 -13.03 -2.01 -29.65
CA GLY A 121 -13.61 -3.00 -30.55
C GLY A 121 -13.62 -2.39 -31.93
N HIS A 122 -12.66 -2.80 -32.76
CA HIS A 122 -12.72 -2.58 -34.20
C HIS A 122 -13.72 -3.60 -34.77
N GLU A 123 -15.01 -3.37 -34.52
CA GLU A 123 -16.05 -3.86 -35.42
C GLU A 123 -16.13 -2.85 -36.56
N MET A 124 -15.99 -3.32 -37.79
CA MET A 124 -16.74 -2.90 -39.00
C MET A 124 -16.03 -3.41 -40.25
N GLY A 125 -16.76 -4.15 -41.08
CA GLY A 125 -16.35 -4.47 -42.44
C GLY A 125 -16.98 -5.73 -43.01
N GLY A 126 -18.32 -5.82 -43.00
CA GLY A 126 -19.01 -6.73 -43.91
C GLY A 126 -18.69 -6.33 -45.36
N SER A 127 -18.48 -7.32 -46.22
CA SER A 127 -18.51 -7.11 -47.67
C SER A 127 -19.14 -8.33 -48.35
N ASP A 128 -20.10 -8.01 -49.21
CA ASP A 128 -21.02 -8.86 -49.95
C ASP A 128 -20.36 -9.76 -51.02
N GLY A 129 -21.12 -10.80 -51.41
CA GLY A 129 -21.00 -11.51 -52.69
C GLY A 129 -20.23 -12.84 -52.59
N THR A 130 -20.69 -13.97 -53.13
CA THR A 130 -21.59 -14.18 -54.28
C THR A 130 -22.14 -15.61 -54.20
N TYR A 131 -23.44 -15.80 -54.32
CA TYR A 131 -24.02 -17.13 -54.56
C TYR A 131 -23.83 -17.47 -56.04
N SER A 132 -23.05 -18.50 -56.34
CA SER A 132 -23.04 -19.13 -57.66
C SER A 132 -23.70 -20.49 -57.56
N ASP A 133 -24.91 -20.56 -58.12
CA ASP A 133 -25.54 -21.79 -58.55
C ASP A 133 -24.60 -22.56 -59.49
N THR A 134 -24.48 -23.88 -59.33
CA THR A 134 -24.53 -24.81 -60.46
C THR A 134 -24.91 -26.20 -59.96
N ASN A 135 -26.01 -26.66 -60.55
CA ASN A 135 -26.61 -27.98 -60.46
C ASN A 135 -25.81 -28.96 -61.35
N SER A 136 -25.42 -30.14 -60.83
CA SER A 136 -25.38 -31.47 -61.52
C SER A 136 -24.76 -32.52 -60.61
#